data_AF-A0A914Y8E9-F1
#
_entry.id   AF-A0A914Y8E9-F1
#
_cell.length_a   1.000
_cell.length_b   1.000
_cell.length_c   1.000
_cell.angle_alpha   90.00
_cell.angle_beta   90.00
_cell.angle_gamma   90.00
#
_symmetry.space_group_name_H-M   'P 1'
#
loop_
_entity.id
_entity.type
_entity.pdbx_description
1 polymer ?
#
loop_
_entity_poly.entity_id
_entity_poly.type
_entity_poly.pdbx_seq_one_letter_code
_entity_poly.pdbx_strand_id
1 'polypeptide(L)'
;MIEELVRPMLEMGITYGEILALRLIIFWNPGSIGLAPETIDIVQRASEKAIKELHNWFDAAKIEKVQTRLGNVLLLLSPISNHTQFLTDIVSTIPGFGQMPEWDIFLADLLR
;
A
#
# COMPACT_ATOMS: atom_id res chain seq x y z
N MET A 1 -0.38 -12.51 -13.09
CA MET A 1 -0.46 -11.10 -12.67
C MET A 1 -1.45 -10.84 -11.52
N ILE A 2 -2.76 -10.70 -11.73
CA ILE A 2 -3.68 -10.52 -10.58
C ILE A 2 -3.85 -11.82 -9.77
N GLU A 3 -3.81 -12.97 -10.44
CA GLU A 3 -3.82 -14.30 -9.81
C GLU A 3 -2.65 -14.53 -8.84
N GLU A 4 -1.48 -13.94 -9.12
CA GLU A 4 -0.30 -14.00 -8.25
C GLU A 4 -0.47 -13.18 -6.97
N LEU A 5 -1.44 -12.27 -6.94
CA LEU A 5 -1.84 -11.53 -5.75
C LEU A 5 -3.02 -12.21 -5.05
N VAL A 6 -4.06 -12.54 -5.80
CA VAL A 6 -5.33 -13.08 -5.27
C VAL A 6 -5.14 -14.47 -4.67
N ARG A 7 -4.37 -15.36 -5.31
CA ARG A 7 -4.18 -16.73 -4.80
C ARG A 7 -3.48 -16.75 -3.43
N PRO A 8 -2.31 -16.09 -3.22
CA PRO A 8 -1.70 -16.02 -1.90
C PRO A 8 -2.61 -15.38 -0.85
N MET A 9 -3.37 -14.34 -1.22
CA MET A 9 -4.32 -13.70 -0.31
C MET A 9 -5.42 -14.67 0.16
N LEU A 10 -5.95 -15.49 -0.74
CA LEU A 10 -6.95 -16.52 -0.42
C LEU A 10 -6.35 -17.65 0.42
N GLU A 11 -5.19 -18.18 0.02
CA GLU A 11 -4.51 -19.28 0.73
C GLU A 11 -4.09 -18.87 2.15
N MET A 12 -3.69 -17.61 2.34
CA MET A 12 -3.39 -17.06 3.65
C MET A 12 -4.64 -16.74 4.47
N GLY A 13 -5.83 -16.69 3.86
CA GLY A 13 -7.02 -16.16 4.53
C GLY A 13 -6.78 -14.73 5.00
N ILE A 14 -6.40 -13.83 4.08
CA ILE A 14 -6.15 -12.44 4.43
C ILE A 14 -7.40 -11.79 5.00
N THR A 15 -7.23 -11.08 6.10
CA THR A 15 -8.30 -10.39 6.80
C THR A 15 -8.46 -8.96 6.29
N TYR A 16 -9.64 -8.39 6.50
CA TYR A 16 -9.88 -6.98 6.18
C TYR A 16 -8.90 -6.04 6.91
N GLY A 17 -8.57 -6.33 8.17
CA GLY A 17 -7.60 -5.55 8.94
C GLY A 17 -6.21 -5.53 8.31
N GLU A 18 -5.74 -6.67 7.77
CA GLU A 18 -4.46 -6.76 7.07
C GLU A 18 -4.46 -5.95 5.76
N ILE A 19 -5.57 -5.94 5.03
CA ILE A 19 -5.71 -5.11 3.83
C ILE A 19 -5.67 -3.62 4.17
N LEU A 20 -6.32 -3.19 5.25
CA LEU A 20 -6.26 -1.80 5.71
C LEU A 20 -4.84 -1.41 6.11
N ALA A 21 -4.12 -2.28 6.81
CA ALA A 21 -2.72 -2.05 7.17
C ALA A 21 -1.83 -1.94 5.92
N LEU A 22 -1.99 -2.83 4.93
CA LEU A 22 -1.26 -2.75 3.66
C LEU A 22 -1.53 -1.44 2.92
N ARG A 23 -2.78 -0.95 2.90
CA ARG A 23 -3.13 0.35 2.30
C ARG A 23 -2.39 1.50 2.97
N LEU A 24 -2.33 1.50 4.31
CA LEU A 24 -1.59 2.51 5.06
C LEU A 24 -0.09 2.47 4.77
N ILE A 25 0.49 1.27 4.73
CA ILE A 25 1.92 1.10 4.43
C ILE A 25 2.27 1.59 3.02
N ILE A 26 1.43 1.27 2.03
CA ILE A 26 1.61 1.74 0.65
C ILE A 26 1.50 3.27 0.58
N PHE A 27 0.48 3.83 1.23
CA PHE A 27 0.25 5.28 1.24
C PHE A 27 1.44 6.05 1.82
N TRP A 28 2.02 5.57 2.92
CA TRP A 28 3.22 6.15 3.54
C TRP A 28 4.53 5.66 2.93
N ASN A 29 4.50 5.05 1.74
CA ASN A 29 5.71 4.68 1.01
C ASN A 29 5.66 5.22 -0.43
N PRO A 30 5.80 6.54 -0.61
CA PRO A 30 5.73 7.19 -1.92
C PRO A 30 6.99 6.97 -2.77
N GLY A 31 7.96 6.16 -2.32
CA GLY A 31 9.21 5.94 -3.04
C GLY A 31 10.01 7.23 -3.23
N SER A 32 10.40 7.52 -4.48
CA SER A 32 11.20 8.68 -4.86
C SER A 32 10.38 9.89 -5.33
N ILE A 33 9.07 9.92 -5.07
CA ILE A 33 8.22 11.06 -5.43
C ILE A 33 8.65 12.29 -4.60
N GLY A 34 8.64 13.47 -5.25
CA GLY A 34 9.24 14.74 -4.81
C GLY A 34 8.70 15.33 -3.50
N LEU A 35 8.90 14.61 -2.40
CA LEU A 35 8.68 15.09 -1.05
C LEU A 35 9.73 16.15 -0.70
N ALA A 36 9.30 17.16 0.04
CA ALA A 36 10.23 18.07 0.69
C ALA A 36 11.10 17.29 1.70
N PRO A 37 12.39 17.64 1.88
CA PRO A 37 13.31 16.91 2.76
C PRO A 37 12.77 16.70 4.18
N GLU A 38 12.08 17.70 4.74
CA GLU A 38 11.45 17.66 6.05
C GLU A 38 10.31 16.63 6.17
N THR A 39 9.67 16.28 5.05
CA THR A 39 8.52 15.37 5.01
C THR A 39 8.95 13.91 4.89
N ILE A 40 10.15 13.64 4.39
CA ILE A 40 10.67 12.27 4.22
C ILE A 40 10.67 11.50 5.55
N ASP A 41 11.18 12.12 6.60
CA ASP A 41 11.27 11.54 7.95
C ASP A 41 9.88 11.34 8.58
N ILE A 42 8.92 12.24 8.30
CA ILE A 42 7.53 12.09 8.75
C ILE A 42 6.89 10.87 8.10
N VAL A 43 7.03 10.72 6.79
CA VAL A 43 6.45 9.63 6.00
C VAL A 43 7.07 8.29 6.39
N GLN A 44 8.40 8.24 6.56
CA GLN A 44 9.09 7.04 7.03
C GLN A 44 8.57 6.59 8.40
N ARG A 45 8.50 7.51 9.39
CA ARG A 45 7.95 7.18 10.71
C ARG A 45 6.50 6.72 10.67
N ALA A 46 5.68 7.31 9.80
CA ALA A 46 4.29 6.90 9.64
C ALA A 46 4.18 5.48 9.08
N SER A 47 5.02 5.11 8.11
CA SER A 47 5.10 3.76 7.57
C SER A 47 5.55 2.74 8.62
N GLU A 48 6.62 3.05 9.36
CA GLU A 48 7.12 2.20 10.46
C GLU A 48 6.06 2.01 11.56
N LYS A 49 5.31 3.07 11.87
CA LYS A 49 4.19 3.01 12.82
C LYS A 49 3.08 2.09 12.33
N ALA A 50 2.71 2.15 11.05
CA ALA A 50 1.69 1.26 10.48
C ALA A 50 2.10 -0.22 10.57
N ILE A 51 3.37 -0.54 10.30
CA ILE A 51 3.91 -1.90 10.46
C ILE A 51 3.86 -2.34 11.93
N LYS A 52 4.24 -1.46 12.85
CA LYS A 52 4.20 -1.73 14.30
C LYS A 52 2.78 -1.95 14.81
N GLU A 53 1.81 -1.18 14.33
CA GLU A 53 0.41 -1.35 14.70
C GLU A 53 -0.15 -2.69 14.21
N LEU A 54 0.21 -3.12 12.99
CA LEU A 54 -0.15 -4.43 12.48
C LEU A 54 0.45 -5.56 13.33
N HIS A 55 1.73 -5.44 13.71
CA HIS A 55 2.40 -6.38 14.62
C HIS A 55 1.69 -6.47 15.98
N ASN A 56 1.41 -5.32 16.62
CA ASN A 56 0.70 -5.26 17.89
C ASN A 56 -0.70 -5.86 17.80
N TRP A 57 -1.40 -5.64 16.68
CA TRP A 57 -2.73 -6.21 16.46
C TRP A 57 -2.68 -7.74 16.36
N PHE A 58 -1.66 -8.31 15.71
CA PHE A 58 -1.44 -9.76 15.70
C PHE A 58 -1.13 -10.33 17.10
N ASP A 59 -0.29 -9.64 17.88
CA ASP A 59 0.01 -10.02 19.26
C ASP A 59 -1.24 -10.00 20.16
N ALA A 60 -2.09 -8.98 19.98
CA ALA A 60 -3.36 -8.86 20.70
C ALA A 60 -4.36 -9.95 20.30
N ALA A 61 -4.40 -10.29 19.00
CA ALA A 61 -5.22 -11.37 18.46
C ALA A 61 -4.67 -12.79 18.73
N LYS A 62 -3.51 -12.92 19.41
CA LYS A 62 -2.86 -14.19 19.74
C LYS A 62 -2.57 -15.06 18.51
N ILE A 63 -2.22 -14.43 17.40
CA ILE A 63 -1.78 -15.13 16.19
C ILE A 63 -0.51 -15.94 16.51
N GLU A 64 -0.49 -17.21 16.13
CA GLU A 64 0.72 -18.01 16.22
C GLU A 64 1.77 -17.55 15.19
N LYS A 65 3.05 -17.54 15.58
CA LYS A 65 4.16 -17.14 14.70
C LYS A 65 3.95 -15.76 14.04
N VAL A 66 3.65 -14.75 14.86
CA VAL A 66 3.39 -13.36 14.44
C VAL A 66 4.39 -12.85 13.39
N GLN A 67 5.68 -13.09 13.58
CA GLN A 67 6.72 -12.64 12.64
C GLN A 67 6.58 -13.26 11.25
N THR A 68 6.21 -14.55 11.18
CA THR A 68 5.94 -15.23 9.91
C THR A 68 4.70 -14.67 9.25
N ARG A 69 3.61 -14.44 10.01
CA ARG A 69 2.38 -13.85 9.46
C ARG A 69 2.63 -12.44 8.92
N LEU A 70 3.29 -11.60 9.71
CA LEU A 70 3.66 -10.25 9.32
C LEU A 70 4.50 -10.24 8.04
N GLY A 71 5.55 -11.06 7.98
CA GLY A 71 6.37 -11.20 6.78
C GLY A 71 5.55 -11.61 5.56
N ASN A 72 4.69 -12.62 5.69
CA ASN A 72 3.84 -13.07 4.59
C ASN A 72 2.89 -11.97 4.09
N VAL A 73 2.30 -11.18 5.00
CA VAL A 73 1.44 -10.05 4.63
C VAL A 73 2.24 -8.96 3.90
N LEU A 74 3.41 -8.58 4.42
CA LEU A 74 4.27 -7.57 3.79
C LEU A 74 4.81 -8.01 2.42
N LEU A 75 5.00 -9.31 2.18
CA LEU A 75 5.40 -9.83 0.87
C LEU A 75 4.37 -9.55 -0.23
N LEU A 76 3.10 -9.28 0.13
CA LEU A 76 2.07 -8.89 -0.83
C LEU A 76 2.30 -7.49 -1.43
N LEU A 77 3.14 -6.64 -0.82
CA LEU A 77 3.45 -5.32 -1.36
C LEU A 77 4.07 -5.39 -2.76
N SER A 78 4.95 -6.36 -3.01
CA SER A 78 5.61 -6.53 -4.31
C SER A 78 4.62 -6.84 -5.45
N PRO A 79 3.77 -7.88 -5.37
CA PRO A 79 2.78 -8.15 -6.42
C PRO A 79 1.74 -7.03 -6.56
N ILE A 80 1.38 -6.32 -5.48
CA ILE A 80 0.51 -5.12 -5.56
C ILE A 80 1.18 -4.03 -6.41
N SER A 81 2.45 -3.72 -6.14
CA SER A 81 3.20 -2.72 -6.92
C SER A 81 3.34 -3.12 -8.39
N ASN A 82 3.66 -4.39 -8.66
CA ASN A 82 3.76 -4.89 -10.04
C ASN A 82 2.42 -4.81 -10.79
N HIS A 83 1.31 -5.15 -10.12
CA HIS A 83 -0.01 -5.04 -10.73
C HIS A 83 -0.40 -3.57 -10.97
N THR A 84 -0.08 -2.69 -10.03
CA THR A 84 -0.31 -1.25 -10.16
C THR A 84 0.46 -0.67 -11.34
N GLN A 85 1.74 -1.01 -11.49
CA GLN A 85 2.55 -0.56 -12.62
C GLN A 85 1.95 -1.03 -13.96
N PHE A 86 1.57 -2.29 -14.07
CA PHE A 86 0.93 -2.81 -15.28
C PHE A 86 -0.38 -2.11 -15.62
N LEU A 87 -1.21 -1.81 -14.62
CA LEU A 87 -2.42 -1.02 -14.84
C LEU A 87 -2.06 0.39 -15.32
N THR A 88 -1.09 1.04 -14.69
CA THR A 88 -0.59 2.35 -15.14
C THR A 88 -0.11 2.31 -16.59
N ASP A 89 0.66 1.29 -16.96
CA ASP A 89 1.17 1.11 -18.32
C ASP A 89 0.03 0.94 -19.33
N ILE A 90 -0.96 0.09 -19.02
CA ILE A 90 -2.16 -0.07 -19.86
C ILE A 90 -2.87 1.26 -20.02
N VAL A 91 -3.16 1.94 -18.91
CA VAL A 91 -4.02 3.10 -18.98
C VAL A 91 -3.27 4.31 -19.59
N SER A 92 -1.94 4.34 -19.51
CA SER A 92 -1.09 5.30 -20.24
C SER A 92 -1.21 5.20 -21.77
N THR A 93 -1.65 4.04 -22.31
CA THR A 93 -1.92 3.88 -23.74
C THR A 93 -3.22 4.56 -24.19
N ILE A 94 -4.11 4.91 -23.26
CA ILE A 94 -5.36 5.59 -23.55
C ILE A 94 -5.08 7.08 -23.75
N PRO A 95 -5.34 7.66 -24.93
CA PRO A 95 -5.13 9.09 -25.17
C PRO A 95 -5.92 9.94 -24.17
N GLY A 96 -5.23 10.86 -23.48
CA GLY A 96 -5.83 11.75 -22.49
C GLY A 96 -5.91 11.20 -21.06
N PHE A 97 -5.53 9.95 -20.82
CA PHE A 97 -5.40 9.45 -19.45
C PHE A 97 -4.25 10.17 -18.71
N GLY A 98 -4.49 10.58 -17.47
CA GLY A 98 -3.54 11.36 -16.67
C GLY A 98 -3.46 12.86 -17.04
N GLN A 99 -4.13 13.30 -18.11
CA GLN A 99 -4.30 14.72 -18.46
C GLN A 99 -5.60 15.30 -17.92
N MET A 100 -6.12 14.75 -16.82
CA MET A 100 -7.33 15.22 -16.17
C MET A 100 -6.96 16.14 -15.00
N PRO A 101 -6.72 17.45 -15.25
CA PRO A 101 -6.47 18.43 -14.19
C PRO A 101 -7.63 18.48 -13.18
N GLU A 102 -8.80 17.97 -13.54
CA GLU A 102 -9.95 17.76 -12.65
C GLU A 102 -9.59 16.93 -11.40
N TRP A 103 -8.74 15.91 -11.51
CA TRP A 103 -8.34 15.09 -10.35
C TRP A 103 -7.38 15.84 -9.43
N ASP A 104 -6.43 16.57 -9.99
CA ASP A 104 -5.49 17.37 -9.21
C ASP A 104 -6.21 18.53 -8.51
N ILE A 105 -7.14 19.19 -9.21
CA ILE A 105 -8.00 20.24 -8.66
C ILE A 105 -8.90 19.66 -7.57
N PHE A 106 -9.56 18.52 -7.83
CA PHE A 106 -10.39 17.84 -6.85
C PHE A 106 -9.61 17.46 -5.60
N LEU A 107 -8.42 16.86 -5.75
CA LEU A 107 -7.58 16.48 -4.61
C LEU A 107 -7.10 17.72 -3.84
N ALA A 108 -6.74 18.79 -4.55
CA ALA A 108 -6.35 20.05 -3.91
C ALA A 108 -7.50 20.70 -3.12
N ASP A 109 -8.73 20.61 -3.63
CA ASP A 109 -9.92 21.12 -2.93
C ASP A 109 -10.34 20.19 -1.78
N LEU A 110 -10.23 18.87 -1.94
CA LEU A 110 -10.57 17.89 -0.91
C LEU A 110 -9.62 17.96 0.29
N LEU A 111 -8.35 18.29 0.06
CA LEU A 111 -7.29 18.32 1.08
C LEU A 111 -7.11 19.71 1.74
N ARG A 112 -7.90 20.71 1.34
CA ARG A 112 -7.97 22.03 1.99
C ARG A 112 -8.83 22.00 3.25
#